data_AF-A0A6B2G5Q5-F1
#
_entry.id   AF-A0A6B2G5Q5-F1
#
_cell.length_a   1.000
_cell.length_b   1.000
_cell.length_c   1.000
_cell.angle_alpha   90.00
_cell.angle_beta   90.00
_cell.angle_gamma   90.00
#
_symmetry.space_group_name_H-M   'P 1'
#
loop_
_entity.id
_entity.type
_entity.pdbx_description
1 polymer ?
#
loop_
_entity_poly.entity_id
_entity_poly.type
_entity_poly.pdbx_seq_one_letter_code
_entity_poly.pdbx_strand_id
1 'polypeptide(L)'
;IEIIGVPSPLIVGVQSLCDLELSDLDHILIMNLDTGLLIHENLCSPLIPQAYSTQIQRLLVKIALPQISLIDQVYYTKMHVDRRIIDKRVRACFFYLLMKLMAGYRPCITYARLVPTPIVRFHPDLFMNRHGTNDPFYLKFFQTTTFDI
;
A
#
# COMPACT_ATOMS: atom_id res chain seq x y z
N ILE A 1 0.58 -27.82 1.33
CA ILE A 1 0.53 -26.55 2.11
C ILE A 1 -0.93 -26.27 2.41
N GLU A 2 -1.44 -26.66 3.59
CA GLU A 2 -2.88 -26.56 3.93
C GLU A 2 -3.32 -25.13 4.31
N ILE A 3 -2.37 -24.20 4.48
CA ILE A 3 -2.61 -22.85 5.01
C ILE A 3 -3.16 -21.88 3.94
N ILE A 4 -3.03 -22.20 2.64
CA ILE A 4 -3.39 -21.28 1.56
C ILE A 4 -4.92 -21.26 1.29
N GLY A 5 -5.68 -22.24 1.79
CA GLY A 5 -7.14 -22.29 1.69
C GLY A 5 -7.90 -21.56 2.80
N VAL A 6 -7.22 -20.77 3.65
CA VAL A 6 -7.86 -20.06 4.76
C VAL A 6 -8.63 -18.84 4.22
N PRO A 7 -9.90 -18.62 4.62
CA PRO A 7 -10.73 -17.52 4.09
C PRO A 7 -10.29 -16.12 4.55
N SER A 8 -9.33 -16.03 5.46
CA SER A 8 -8.80 -14.76 5.97
C SER A 8 -7.63 -14.26 5.09
N PRO A 9 -7.52 -12.95 4.83
CA PRO A 9 -6.39 -12.40 4.08
C PRO A 9 -5.05 -12.80 4.72
N LEU A 10 -4.14 -13.35 3.92
CA LEU A 10 -2.85 -13.87 4.37
C LEU A 10 -1.72 -13.45 3.43
N ILE A 11 -0.54 -13.19 4.00
CA ILE A 11 0.70 -12.97 3.26
C ILE A 11 1.62 -14.17 3.52
N VAL A 12 1.97 -14.91 2.46
CA VAL A 12 2.84 -16.10 2.54
C VAL A 12 4.04 -15.91 1.63
N GLY A 13 5.24 -16.18 2.15
CA GLY A 13 6.44 -16.35 1.34
C GLY A 13 6.64 -17.83 1.03
N VAL A 14 6.75 -18.18 -0.25
CA VAL A 14 7.05 -19.56 -0.67
C VAL A 14 8.30 -19.55 -1.55
N GLN A 15 9.13 -20.58 -1.40
CA GLN A 15 10.31 -20.77 -2.25
C GLN A 15 9.87 -21.22 -3.65
N SER A 16 10.55 -20.72 -4.68
CA SER A 16 10.23 -20.98 -6.10
C SER A 16 10.28 -22.46 -6.52
N LEU A 17 10.97 -23.31 -5.75
CA LEU A 17 11.06 -24.76 -5.96
C LEU A 17 9.82 -25.51 -5.47
N CYS A 18 8.90 -24.84 -4.78
CA CYS A 18 7.70 -25.46 -4.28
C CYS A 18 6.64 -25.49 -5.37
N ASP A 19 6.23 -26.68 -5.78
CA ASP A 19 5.10 -26.86 -6.68
C ASP A 19 3.80 -26.53 -5.92
N LEU A 20 3.22 -25.37 -6.22
CA LEU A 20 1.91 -25.00 -5.73
C LEU A 20 0.86 -25.43 -6.75
N GLU A 21 -0.09 -26.25 -6.30
CA GLU A 21 -1.35 -26.45 -7.00
C GLU A 21 -2.23 -25.22 -6.79
N LEU A 22 -2.25 -24.33 -7.78
CA LEU A 22 -2.95 -23.05 -7.73
C LEU A 22 -4.38 -23.10 -8.30
N SER A 23 -4.73 -24.22 -8.94
CA SER A 23 -5.94 -24.37 -9.76
C SER A 23 -7.25 -24.22 -8.98
N ASP A 24 -7.24 -24.45 -7.66
CA ASP A 24 -8.44 -24.46 -6.83
C ASP A 24 -8.56 -23.25 -5.90
N LEU A 25 -7.72 -22.23 -6.11
CA LEU A 25 -7.62 -21.10 -5.18
C LEU A 25 -8.16 -19.80 -5.78
N ASP A 26 -9.26 -19.33 -5.23
CA ASP A 26 -9.86 -18.03 -5.57
C ASP A 26 -9.22 -16.87 -4.80
N HIS A 27 -9.24 -15.68 -5.42
CA HIS A 27 -8.80 -14.42 -4.80
C HIS A 27 -7.33 -14.41 -4.33
N ILE A 28 -6.43 -14.97 -5.13
CA ILE A 28 -4.98 -14.96 -4.85
C ILE A 28 -4.23 -14.00 -5.78
N LEU A 29 -3.26 -13.30 -5.19
CA LEU A 29 -2.22 -12.53 -5.87
C LEU A 29 -0.88 -13.23 -5.70
N ILE A 30 -0.22 -13.60 -6.80
CA ILE A 30 1.09 -14.26 -6.79
C ILE A 30 2.11 -13.36 -7.47
N MET A 31 3.18 -13.05 -6.74
CA MET A 31 4.30 -12.25 -7.25
C MET A 31 5.58 -13.07 -7.18
N ASN A 32 6.30 -13.14 -8.29
CA ASN A 32 7.66 -13.63 -8.33
C ASN A 32 8.60 -12.51 -7.89
N LEU A 33 9.31 -12.71 -6.76
CA LEU A 33 10.24 -11.70 -6.24
C LEU A 33 11.58 -11.66 -6.97
N ASP A 34 11.96 -12.74 -7.67
CA ASP A 34 13.20 -12.80 -8.46
C ASP A 34 13.06 -12.00 -9.76
N THR A 35 11.89 -12.06 -10.40
CA THR A 35 11.61 -11.32 -11.65
C THR A 35 10.88 -10.00 -11.42
N GLY A 36 10.24 -9.84 -10.26
CA GLY A 36 9.37 -8.70 -9.94
C GLY A 36 8.03 -8.71 -10.69
N LEU A 37 7.65 -9.84 -11.29
CA LEU A 37 6.43 -9.97 -12.10
C LEU A 37 5.30 -10.61 -11.31
N LEU A 38 4.07 -10.19 -11.62
CA LEU A 38 2.86 -10.78 -11.10
C LEU A 38 2.51 -12.00 -11.96
N ILE A 39 2.53 -13.19 -11.37
CA ILE A 39 2.30 -14.48 -12.06
C ILE A 39 0.81 -14.76 -12.22
N HIS A 40 0.01 -14.36 -11.22
CA HIS A 40 -1.42 -14.65 -11.18
C HIS A 40 -2.18 -13.57 -10.40
N GLU A 41 -3.22 -12.99 -11.02
CA GLU A 41 -4.08 -11.97 -10.44
C GLU A 41 -5.55 -12.32 -10.66
N ASN A 42 -6.19 -12.92 -9.65
CA ASN A 42 -7.64 -13.16 -9.63
C ASN A 42 -8.34 -12.27 -8.58
N LEU A 43 -7.87 -11.04 -8.40
CA LEU A 43 -8.44 -10.08 -7.46
C LEU A 43 -9.00 -8.85 -8.18
N CYS A 44 -10.30 -8.60 -8.01
CA CYS A 44 -10.91 -7.33 -8.43
C CYS A 44 -10.78 -6.32 -7.28
N SER A 45 -9.55 -5.87 -7.01
CA SER A 45 -9.29 -4.86 -5.98
C SER A 45 -9.35 -3.47 -6.61
N PRO A 46 -10.13 -2.52 -6.06
CA PRO A 46 -10.09 -1.16 -6.55
C PRO A 46 -8.69 -0.58 -6.32
N LEU A 47 -8.10 -0.07 -7.40
CA LEU A 47 -6.75 0.49 -7.38
C LEU A 47 -6.72 1.77 -6.55
N ILE A 48 -5.57 2.04 -5.93
CA ILE A 48 -5.27 3.33 -5.31
C ILE A 48 -5.56 4.43 -6.34
N PRO A 49 -6.24 5.54 -5.96
CA PRO A 49 -6.61 6.59 -6.90
C PRO A 49 -5.39 7.08 -7.69
N GLN A 50 -5.56 7.23 -9.02
CA GLN A 50 -4.45 7.40 -9.95
C GLN A 50 -3.53 8.58 -9.61
N ALA A 51 -4.09 9.66 -9.08
CA ALA A 51 -3.33 10.83 -8.63
C ALA A 51 -2.25 10.47 -7.59
N TYR A 52 -2.57 9.58 -6.65
CA TYR A 52 -1.63 9.13 -5.62
C TYR A 52 -0.67 8.09 -6.16
N SER A 53 -1.15 7.09 -6.91
CA SER A 53 -0.30 6.01 -7.43
C SER A 53 0.79 6.55 -8.35
N THR A 54 0.45 7.46 -9.25
CA THR A 54 1.40 8.10 -10.19
C THR A 54 2.47 8.89 -9.43
N GLN A 55 2.09 9.62 -8.39
CA GLN A 55 3.03 10.39 -7.58
C GLN A 55 4.01 9.48 -6.84
N ILE A 56 3.52 8.40 -6.23
CA ILE A 56 4.34 7.45 -5.48
C ILE A 56 5.28 6.66 -6.40
N GLN A 57 4.80 6.21 -7.56
CA GLN A 57 5.65 5.54 -8.56
C GLN A 57 6.83 6.44 -8.97
N ARG A 58 6.57 7.73 -9.26
CA ARG A 58 7.64 8.70 -9.60
C ARG A 58 8.65 8.86 -8.47
N LEU A 59 8.20 8.90 -7.21
CA LEU A 59 9.09 9.00 -6.05
C LEU A 59 9.94 7.73 -5.87
N LEU A 60 9.33 6.55 -6.01
CA LEU A 60 10.02 5.27 -5.90
C LEU A 60 11.08 5.10 -7.00
N VAL A 61 10.77 5.48 -8.24
CA VAL A 61 11.76 5.49 -9.35
C VAL A 61 12.95 6.38 -9.02
N LYS A 62 12.73 7.58 -8.48
CA LYS A 62 13.83 8.48 -8.05
C LYS A 62 14.65 7.91 -6.89
N ILE A 63 14.05 7.11 -6.01
CA ILE A 63 14.76 6.47 -4.90
C ILE A 63 15.60 5.28 -5.40
N ALA A 64 15.04 4.46 -6.30
CA ALA A 64 15.70 3.30 -6.88
C ALA A 64 16.81 3.68 -7.86
N LEU A 65 16.59 4.74 -8.64
CA LEU A 65 17.48 5.22 -9.68
C LEU A 65 17.79 6.70 -9.48
N PRO A 66 18.53 7.08 -8.41
CA PRO A 66 18.83 8.47 -8.09
C PRO A 66 19.53 9.22 -9.23
N GLN A 67 20.31 8.50 -10.04
CA GLN A 67 20.97 9.02 -11.22
C GLN A 67 20.02 9.59 -12.28
N ILE A 68 18.74 9.18 -12.31
CA ILE A 68 17.76 9.72 -13.27
C ILE A 68 17.63 11.24 -13.15
N SER A 69 17.79 11.78 -11.93
CA SER A 69 17.75 13.23 -11.70
C SER A 69 18.98 13.99 -12.18
N LEU A 70 20.03 13.29 -12.60
CA LEU A 70 21.32 13.82 -13.02
C LEU A 70 21.62 13.55 -14.50
N ILE A 71 20.69 12.93 -15.26
CA ILE A 71 20.92 12.56 -16.68
C ILE A 71 21.24 13.78 -17.54
N ASP A 72 20.67 14.94 -17.23
CA ASP A 72 20.90 16.18 -17.95
C ASP A 72 22.22 16.88 -17.56
N GLN A 73 22.97 16.34 -16.60
CA GLN A 73 24.23 16.90 -16.14
C GLN A 73 25.41 16.30 -16.91
N VAL A 74 26.17 17.16 -17.59
CA VAL A 74 27.35 16.82 -18.41
C VAL A 74 28.46 16.12 -17.59
N TYR A 75 28.46 16.30 -16.27
CA TYR A 75 29.38 15.65 -15.34
C TYR A 75 28.59 15.07 -14.17
N TYR A 76 28.40 13.75 -14.11
CA TYR A 76 27.82 13.10 -12.95
C TYR A 76 28.86 12.24 -12.23
N THR A 77 28.92 12.40 -10.91
CA THR A 77 29.67 11.49 -10.04
C THR A 77 28.75 10.32 -9.67
N LYS A 78 29.24 9.08 -9.76
CA LYS A 78 28.51 7.92 -9.25
C LYS A 78 28.24 8.11 -7.75
N MET A 79 26.98 8.34 -7.39
CA MET A 79 26.58 8.42 -5.99
C MET A 79 26.37 7.02 -5.44
N HIS A 80 27.22 6.61 -4.49
CA HIS A 80 26.96 5.44 -3.67
C HIS A 80 26.02 5.84 -2.53
N VAL A 81 24.75 5.49 -2.65
CA VAL A 81 23.77 5.67 -1.57
C VAL A 81 23.76 4.41 -0.71
N ASP A 82 23.97 4.56 0.59
CA ASP A 82 23.86 3.45 1.55
C ASP A 82 22.46 2.82 1.45
N ARG A 83 22.41 1.48 1.36
CA ARG A 83 21.17 0.69 1.37
C ARG A 83 20.25 1.07 2.51
N ARG A 84 20.79 1.41 3.69
CA ARG A 84 20.02 1.87 4.86
C ARG A 84 19.26 3.18 4.58
N ILE A 85 19.83 4.07 3.76
CA ILE A 85 19.20 5.32 3.36
C ILE A 85 18.09 5.05 2.35
N ILE A 86 18.34 4.17 1.36
CA ILE A 86 17.32 3.75 0.38
C ILE A 86 16.09 3.20 1.12
N ASP A 87 16.31 2.27 2.04
CA ASP A 87 15.30 1.68 2.92
C ASP A 87 14.43 2.74 3.63
N LYS A 88 15.08 3.73 4.27
CA LYS A 88 14.37 4.82 4.95
C LYS A 88 13.54 5.66 3.98
N ARG A 89 14.06 5.91 2.77
CA ARG A 89 13.35 6.70 1.75
C ARG A 89 12.15 5.94 1.19
N VAL A 90 12.29 4.63 0.94
CA VAL A 90 11.16 3.77 0.53
C VAL A 90 10.08 3.79 1.59
N ARG A 91 10.42 3.55 2.87
CA ARG A 91 9.46 3.63 3.99
C ARG A 91 8.78 4.99 4.07
N ALA A 92 9.55 6.08 3.97
CA ALA A 92 9.00 7.44 3.97
C ALA A 92 8.02 7.68 2.80
N CYS A 93 8.27 7.08 1.63
CA CYS A 93 7.37 7.16 0.48
C CYS A 93 5.99 6.52 0.79
N PHE A 94 5.97 5.33 1.41
CA PHE A 94 4.72 4.68 1.82
C PHE A 94 4.01 5.43 2.96
N PHE A 95 4.74 5.98 3.93
CA PHE A 95 4.15 6.87 4.93
C PHE A 95 3.51 8.11 4.29
N TYR A 96 4.19 8.70 3.31
CA TYR A 96 3.66 9.84 2.57
C TYR A 96 2.39 9.48 1.79
N LEU A 97 2.32 8.30 1.17
CA LEU A 97 1.10 7.79 0.55
C LEU A 97 -0.06 7.69 1.56
N LEU A 98 0.18 7.06 2.72
CA LEU A 98 -0.84 6.91 3.75
C LEU A 98 -1.34 8.29 4.24
N MET A 99 -0.41 9.23 4.46
CA MET A 99 -0.74 10.60 4.84
C MET A 99 -1.59 11.32 3.78
N LYS A 100 -1.37 11.05 2.49
CA LYS A 100 -2.17 11.61 1.40
C LYS A 100 -3.55 10.97 1.31
N LEU A 101 -3.62 9.64 1.39
CA LEU A 101 -4.88 8.90 1.38
C LEU A 101 -5.77 9.29 2.56
N MET A 102 -5.18 9.52 3.74
CA MET A 102 -5.89 9.92 4.95
C MET A 102 -5.86 11.43 5.17
N ALA A 103 -5.46 12.26 4.20
CA ALA A 103 -5.40 13.70 4.41
C ALA A 103 -6.77 14.22 4.84
N GLY A 104 -6.87 14.94 5.97
CA GLY A 104 -8.16 15.43 6.46
C GLY A 104 -8.98 14.42 7.28
N TYR A 105 -8.41 13.30 7.71
CA TYR A 105 -9.11 12.30 8.55
C TYR A 105 -9.50 12.78 9.96
N ARG A 106 -8.76 13.75 10.53
CA ARG A 106 -8.93 14.14 11.95
C ARG A 106 -10.35 14.61 12.32
N PRO A 107 -11.04 15.46 11.54
CA PRO A 107 -12.42 15.85 11.82
C PRO A 107 -13.44 14.71 11.72
N CYS A 108 -13.04 13.57 11.15
CA CYS A 108 -13.87 12.38 11.02
C CYS A 108 -13.67 11.42 12.21
N ILE A 109 -12.88 11.80 13.21
CA ILE A 109 -12.69 11.02 14.44
C ILE A 109 -13.49 11.67 15.57
N THR A 110 -14.36 10.89 16.20
CA THR A 110 -14.98 11.24 17.47
C THR A 110 -14.13 10.71 18.61
N TYR A 111 -13.83 11.57 19.57
CA TYR A 111 -13.14 11.21 20.81
C TYR A 111 -14.04 11.53 22.00
N ALA A 112 -14.47 10.50 22.73
CA ALA A 112 -15.27 10.63 23.94
C ALA A 112 -14.53 10.03 25.14
N ARG A 113 -14.25 10.85 26.16
CA ARG A 113 -13.73 10.37 27.44
C ARG A 113 -14.88 9.89 28.32
N LEU A 114 -15.32 8.66 28.08
CA LEU A 114 -16.22 7.96 28.99
C LEU A 114 -15.37 7.13 29.97
N VAL A 115 -15.73 7.13 31.24
CA VAL A 115 -15.14 6.22 32.24
C VAL A 115 -15.93 4.91 32.19
N PRO A 116 -15.29 3.73 32.20
CA PRO A 116 -13.86 3.48 32.38
C PRO A 116 -13.02 3.47 31.08
N THR A 117 -13.64 3.49 29.89
CA THR A 117 -12.94 3.33 28.62
C THR A 117 -13.19 4.49 27.66
N PRO A 118 -12.14 5.26 27.27
CA PRO A 118 -12.29 6.26 26.23
C PRO A 118 -12.69 5.60 24.91
N ILE A 119 -13.61 6.23 24.19
CA ILE A 119 -14.05 5.78 22.87
C ILE A 119 -13.42 6.69 21.82
N VAL A 120 -12.63 6.08 20.94
CA VAL A 120 -12.22 6.67 19.67
C VAL A 120 -13.07 5.99 18.60
N ARG A 121 -13.62 6.76 17.66
CA ARG A 121 -14.37 6.18 16.53
C ARG A 121 -14.09 6.98 15.28
N PHE A 122 -13.66 6.31 14.22
CA PHE A 122 -13.62 6.92 12.90
C PHE A 122 -14.99 6.83 12.21
N HIS A 123 -15.37 7.89 11.49
CA HIS A 123 -16.61 7.97 10.73
C HIS A 123 -16.30 8.03 9.22
N PRO A 124 -16.30 6.88 8.52
CA PRO A 124 -16.01 6.82 7.08
C PRO A 124 -16.91 7.74 6.25
N ASP A 125 -18.20 7.84 6.59
CA ASP A 125 -19.15 8.68 5.84
C ASP A 125 -18.77 10.17 5.90
N LEU A 126 -18.33 10.66 7.07
CA LEU A 126 -17.86 12.05 7.22
C LEU A 126 -16.61 12.29 6.38
N PHE A 127 -15.72 11.31 6.29
CA PHE A 127 -14.52 11.38 5.47
C PHE A 127 -14.88 11.43 3.98
N MET A 128 -15.66 10.46 3.50
CA MET A 128 -16.08 10.36 2.10
C MET A 128 -16.82 11.61 1.63
N ASN A 129 -17.76 12.10 2.43
CA ASN A 129 -18.51 13.32 2.13
C ASN A 129 -17.61 14.55 2.01
N ARG A 130 -16.64 14.72 2.92
CA ARG A 130 -15.71 15.86 2.92
C ARG A 130 -14.79 15.85 1.70
N HIS A 131 -14.41 14.67 1.25
CA HIS A 131 -13.55 14.50 0.08
C HIS A 131 -14.32 14.46 -1.24
N GLY A 132 -15.67 14.54 -1.20
CA GLY A 132 -16.52 14.48 -2.39
C GLY A 132 -16.28 13.22 -3.22
N THR A 133 -15.84 12.14 -2.57
CA THR A 133 -15.33 10.95 -3.23
C THR A 133 -16.28 9.79 -3.01
N ASN A 134 -16.77 9.24 -4.12
CA ASN A 134 -17.37 7.91 -4.17
C ASN A 134 -16.38 6.91 -4.78
N ASP A 135 -15.07 7.18 -4.63
CA ASP A 135 -14.04 6.34 -5.22
C ASP A 135 -14.15 4.92 -4.64
N PRO A 136 -14.29 3.88 -5.50
CA PRO A 136 -14.38 2.49 -5.09
C PRO A 136 -13.24 2.06 -4.16
N PHE A 137 -12.06 2.69 -4.29
CA PHE A 137 -10.93 2.45 -3.40
C PHE A 137 -11.32 2.67 -1.95
N TYR A 138 -11.88 3.84 -1.61
CA TYR A 138 -12.18 4.16 -0.22
C TYR A 138 -13.35 3.33 0.33
N LEU A 139 -14.34 3.01 -0.51
CA LEU A 139 -15.43 2.12 -0.12
C LEU A 139 -14.88 0.75 0.31
N LYS A 140 -13.93 0.18 -0.44
CA LYS A 140 -13.32 -1.09 -0.07
C LYS A 140 -12.33 -0.95 1.07
N PHE A 141 -11.55 0.13 1.09
CA PHE A 141 -10.53 0.40 2.09
C PHE A 141 -11.09 0.47 3.51
N PHE A 142 -12.18 1.20 3.72
CA PHE A 142 -12.82 1.30 5.04
C PHE A 142 -13.63 0.06 5.44
N GLN A 143 -13.84 -0.89 4.53
CA GLN A 143 -14.40 -2.21 4.85
C GLN A 143 -13.33 -3.23 5.25
N THR A 144 -12.04 -2.87 5.15
CA THR A 144 -10.96 -3.78 5.54
C THR A 144 -10.79 -3.82 7.05
N THR A 145 -10.47 -5.01 7.58
CA THR A 145 -10.14 -5.21 9.01
C THR A 145 -8.89 -4.46 9.45
N THR A 146 -8.07 -3.98 8.50
CA THR A 146 -6.88 -3.16 8.76
C THR A 146 -7.24 -1.79 9.36
N PHE A 147 -8.46 -1.31 9.16
CA PHE A 147 -8.91 0.04 9.56
C PHE A 147 -10.01 0.04 10.63
N ASP A 148 -10.08 -1.00 11.47
CA ASP A 148 -10.97 -1.02 12.63
C ASP A 148 -10.43 -0.09 13.74
N ILE A 149 -10.79 1.21 13.69
CA ILE A 149 -10.47 2.25 14.70
C ILE A 149 -11.73 3.01 15.13
#